data_AF-A0A1L9RYD0-F1
#
_entry.id   AF-A0A1L9RYD0-F1
#
_cell.length_a   1.000
_cell.length_b   1.000
_cell.length_c   1.000
_cell.angle_alpha   90.00
_cell.angle_beta   90.00
_cell.angle_gamma   90.00
#
_symmetry.space_group_name_H-M   'P 1'
#
loop_
_entity.id
_entity.type
_entity.pdbx_description
1 polymer ?
#
loop_
_entity_poly.entity_id
_entity_poly.type
_entity_poly.pdbx_seq_one_letter_code
_entity_poly.pdbx_strand_id
1 'polypeptide(L)'
;MGTLRNAPPPQWLLESISLQGLSLLDPVPEHLIEKYDFIHLRLLILIVQNSDPVPIIKNADRMLKPGGNIQWDDLNYPDTNIFKVDSEIQMPALDELRQFVYSKWTA
;
A
#
# COMPACT_ATOMS: atom_id res chain seq x y z
N MET A 1 -13.06 1.16 -6.18
CA MET A 1 -12.73 -0.28 -6.37
C MET A 1 -11.61 -0.36 -7.39
N GLY A 2 -10.41 -0.79 -6.99
CA GLY A 2 -9.24 -0.86 -7.89
C GLY A 2 -9.49 -1.89 -8.99
N THR A 3 -9.29 -1.51 -10.25
CA THR A 3 -9.43 -2.41 -11.41
C THR A 3 -8.06 -2.66 -12.01
N LEU A 4 -7.86 -3.81 -12.68
CA LEU A 4 -6.63 -4.09 -13.44
C LEU A 4 -6.55 -3.29 -14.76
N ARG A 5 -7.34 -2.22 -14.92
CA ARG A 5 -7.42 -1.44 -16.16
C ARG A 5 -6.08 -0.83 -16.59
N ASN A 6 -5.23 -0.49 -15.62
CA ASN A 6 -3.91 0.09 -15.85
C ASN A 6 -2.78 -0.95 -15.80
N ALA A 7 -3.10 -2.24 -15.67
CA ALA A 7 -2.11 -3.30 -15.75
C ALA A 7 -1.57 -3.44 -17.18
N PRO A 8 -0.33 -3.89 -17.37
CA PRO A 8 0.19 -4.20 -18.69
C PRO A 8 -0.67 -5.28 -19.38
N PRO A 9 -0.73 -5.30 -20.71
CA PRO A 9 -1.41 -6.35 -21.45
C PRO A 9 -0.86 -7.74 -21.09
N PRO A 10 -1.69 -8.80 -21.02
CA PRO A 10 -1.25 -10.14 -20.62
C PRO A 10 -0.07 -10.67 -21.44
N GLN A 11 0.02 -10.34 -22.73
CA GLN A 11 1.11 -10.75 -23.61
C GLN A 11 2.48 -10.14 -23.26
N TRP A 12 2.53 -9.14 -22.37
CA TRP A 12 3.78 -8.56 -21.87
C TRP A 12 4.23 -9.19 -20.55
N LEU A 13 3.40 -10.05 -19.96
CA LEU A 13 3.74 -10.74 -18.72
C LEU A 13 4.54 -12.00 -19.00
N LEU A 14 5.49 -12.28 -18.13
CA LEU A 14 6.12 -13.59 -18.06
C LEU A 14 5.08 -14.63 -17.61
N GLU A 15 5.23 -15.87 -18.06
CA GLU A 15 4.34 -16.98 -17.68
C GLU A 15 4.27 -17.20 -16.16
N SER A 16 5.32 -16.80 -15.43
CA SER A 16 5.39 -16.88 -13.97
C SER A 16 4.63 -15.76 -13.24
N ILE A 17 4.02 -14.80 -13.96
CA ILE A 17 3.32 -13.66 -13.38
C ILE A 17 1.82 -13.78 -13.68
N SER A 18 1.02 -13.86 -12.61
CA SER A 18 -0.43 -13.74 -12.68
C SER A 18 -0.89 -12.43 -12.04
N LEU A 19 -1.91 -11.79 -12.63
CA LEU A 19 -2.51 -10.58 -12.09
C LEU A 19 -3.94 -10.86 -11.67
N GLN A 20 -4.28 -10.47 -10.45
CA GLN A 20 -5.62 -10.60 -9.89
C GLN A 20 -5.97 -9.38 -9.06
N GLY A 21 -7.25 -9.01 -9.05
CA GLY A 21 -7.76 -7.98 -8.15
C GLY A 21 -8.00 -8.56 -6.76
N LEU A 22 -7.46 -7.91 -5.74
CA LEU A 22 -7.71 -8.25 -4.33
C LEU A 22 -7.88 -6.97 -3.52
N SER A 23 -8.90 -6.94 -2.67
CA SER A 23 -9.04 -5.92 -1.63
C SER A 23 -8.49 -6.48 -0.33
N LEU A 24 -7.48 -5.83 0.24
CA LEU A 24 -6.92 -6.21 1.55
C LEU A 24 -7.76 -5.72 2.73
N LEU A 25 -8.87 -5.02 2.47
CA LEU A 25 -9.83 -4.57 3.48
C LEU A 25 -11.00 -5.55 3.65
N ASP A 26 -11.18 -6.47 2.70
CA ASP A 26 -12.24 -7.47 2.70
C ASP A 26 -11.71 -8.83 3.15
N PRO A 27 -12.58 -9.79 3.53
CA PRO A 27 -12.15 -11.14 3.86
C PRO A 27 -11.35 -11.81 2.73
N VAL A 28 -10.24 -12.45 3.10
CA VAL A 28 -9.38 -13.19 2.17
C VAL A 28 -10.15 -14.34 1.51
N PRO A 29 -10.16 -14.44 0.16
CA PRO A 29 -10.75 -15.57 -0.55
C PRO A 29 -10.09 -16.90 -0.16
N GLU A 30 -10.87 -17.96 0.02
CA GLU A 30 -10.39 -19.27 0.52
C GLU A 30 -9.22 -19.84 -0.29
N HIS A 31 -9.25 -19.68 -1.61
CA HIS A 31 -8.20 -20.18 -2.50
C HIS A 31 -6.84 -19.48 -2.35
N LEU A 32 -6.78 -18.36 -1.62
CA LEU A 32 -5.55 -17.59 -1.35
C LEU A 32 -4.99 -17.81 0.07
N ILE A 33 -5.72 -18.51 0.93
CA ILE A 33 -5.28 -18.81 2.30
C ILE A 33 -4.07 -19.75 2.25
N GLU A 34 -3.04 -19.42 3.04
CA GLU A 34 -1.81 -20.20 3.16
C GLU A 34 -1.15 -20.58 1.81
N LYS A 35 -1.17 -19.67 0.84
CA LYS A 35 -0.63 -19.93 -0.51
C LYS A 35 0.77 -19.43 -0.74
N TYR A 36 1.18 -18.38 -0.05
CA TYR A 36 2.41 -17.67 -0.38
C TYR A 36 3.48 -17.88 0.69
N ASP A 37 4.71 -18.13 0.25
CA ASP A 37 5.88 -18.15 1.14
C ASP A 37 6.32 -16.71 1.48
N PHE A 38 5.98 -15.76 0.62
CA PHE A 38 6.37 -14.37 0.75
C PHE A 38 5.29 -13.45 0.16
N ILE A 39 4.99 -12.36 0.86
CA ILE A 39 4.08 -11.31 0.37
C ILE A 39 4.80 -9.97 0.45
N HIS A 40 4.90 -9.32 -0.70
CA HIS A 40 5.43 -7.97 -0.82
C HIS A 40 4.28 -6.96 -0.84
N LEU A 41 4.25 -6.06 0.13
CA LEU A 41 3.27 -4.99 0.25
C LEU A 41 3.96 -3.66 -0.06
N ARG A 42 3.43 -2.92 -1.04
CA ARG A 42 4.01 -1.65 -1.48
C ARG A 42 2.94 -0.61 -1.80
N LEU A 43 3.22 0.64 -1.42
CA LEU A 43 2.34 1.80 -1.60
C LEU A 43 0.96 1.63 -0.95
N LEU A 44 0.89 0.95 0.20
CA LEU A 44 -0.37 0.72 0.92
C LEU A 44 -0.66 1.81 1.96
N ILE A 45 0.32 2.61 2.36
CA ILE A 45 0.14 3.67 3.36
C ILE A 45 -0.93 4.70 2.95
N LEU A 46 -1.16 4.89 1.65
CA LEU A 46 -2.23 5.76 1.13
C LEU A 46 -3.64 5.19 1.34
N ILE A 47 -3.77 3.89 1.64
CA ILE A 47 -5.04 3.21 1.86
C ILE A 47 -5.21 2.73 3.31
N VAL A 48 -4.22 2.93 4.18
CA VAL A 48 -4.33 2.66 5.62
C VAL A 48 -5.32 3.66 6.21
N GLN A 49 -6.51 3.17 6.55
CA GLN A 49 -7.56 4.00 7.15
C GLN A 49 -7.27 4.20 8.64
N ASN A 50 -7.55 5.40 9.15
CA ASN A 50 -7.39 5.75 10.57
C ASN A 50 -5.97 5.51 11.12
N SER A 51 -4.95 5.46 10.25
CA SER A 51 -3.58 5.07 10.61
C SER A 51 -3.47 3.69 11.27
N ASP A 52 -4.42 2.79 11.03
CA ASP A 52 -4.41 1.42 11.55
C ASP A 52 -4.07 0.40 10.44
N PRO A 53 -2.82 -0.11 10.39
CA PRO A 53 -2.42 -1.12 9.41
C PRO A 53 -2.87 -2.53 9.78
N VAL A 54 -3.37 -2.77 11.00
CA VAL A 54 -3.64 -4.11 11.53
C VAL A 54 -4.61 -4.93 10.65
N PRO A 55 -5.72 -4.37 10.11
CA PRO A 55 -6.60 -5.13 9.23
C PRO A 55 -5.90 -5.66 7.97
N ILE A 56 -5.05 -4.83 7.37
CA ILE A 56 -4.26 -5.18 6.17
C ILE A 56 -3.24 -6.27 6.52
N ILE A 57 -2.51 -6.13 7.64
CA ILE A 57 -1.54 -7.13 8.10
C ILE A 57 -2.22 -8.47 8.34
N LYS A 58 -3.37 -8.49 9.03
CA LYS A 58 -4.11 -9.71 9.31
C LYS A 58 -4.55 -10.44 8.04
N ASN A 59 -5.03 -9.70 7.04
CA ASN A 59 -5.42 -10.32 5.77
C ASN A 59 -4.20 -10.80 4.96
N ALA A 60 -3.10 -10.06 4.95
CA ALA A 60 -1.85 -10.52 4.34
C ALA A 60 -1.32 -11.79 5.02
N ASP A 61 -1.29 -11.81 6.35
CA ASP A 61 -0.82 -12.95 7.16
C ASP A 61 -1.62 -14.23 6.88
N ARG A 62 -2.95 -14.13 6.75
CA ARG A 62 -3.81 -15.28 6.38
C ARG A 62 -3.45 -15.91 5.04
N MET A 63 -2.85 -15.15 4.12
CA MET A 63 -2.44 -15.66 2.81
C MET A 63 -1.05 -16.31 2.86
N LEU A 64 -0.28 -16.11 3.93
CA LEU A 64 1.03 -16.73 4.12
C LEU A 64 0.90 -18.17 4.58
N LYS A 65 1.77 -19.03 4.06
CA LYS A 65 2.01 -20.34 4.65
C LYS A 65 2.61 -20.18 6.06
N PRO A 66 2.49 -21.20 6.93
CA PRO A 66 3.22 -21.21 8.19
C PRO A 66 4.73 -20.97 8.00
N GLY A 67 5.26 -19.93 8.63
CA GLY A 67 6.67 -19.50 8.49
C GLY A 67 6.95 -18.58 7.28
N GLY A 68 5.93 -18.17 6.54
CA GLY A 68 6.04 -17.18 5.47
C GLY A 68 6.37 -15.78 6.00
N ASN A 69 6.79 -14.88 5.10
CA ASN A 69 7.25 -13.54 5.49
C ASN A 69 6.52 -12.43 4.73
N ILE A 70 6.32 -11.30 5.40
CA ILE A 70 5.89 -10.04 4.78
C ILE A 70 7.13 -9.17 4.56
N GLN A 71 7.29 -8.67 3.35
CA GLN A 71 8.13 -7.50 3.09
C GLN A 71 7.23 -6.30 2.86
N TRP A 72 7.24 -5.39 3.81
CA TRP A 72 6.55 -4.11 3.69
C TRP A 72 7.56 -3.06 3.22
N ASP A 73 7.37 -2.58 2.00
CA ASP A 73 8.20 -1.55 1.37
C ASP A 73 7.31 -0.35 1.01
N ASP A 74 7.26 0.62 1.92
CA ASP A 74 6.50 1.85 1.71
C ASP A 74 7.37 3.09 1.84
N LEU A 75 6.84 4.20 1.34
CA LEU A 75 7.51 5.48 1.44
C LEU A 75 7.52 5.95 2.90
N ASN A 76 8.68 6.42 3.36
CA ASN A 76 8.79 7.11 4.63
C ASN A 76 8.20 8.52 4.48
N TYR A 77 6.88 8.62 4.60
CA TYR A 77 6.18 9.89 4.55
C TYR A 77 6.49 10.77 5.76
N PRO A 78 6.48 10.30 7.03
CA PRO A 78 6.69 11.17 8.20
C PRO A 78 7.92 12.08 8.13
N ASP A 79 9.00 11.64 7.49
CA ASP A 79 10.24 12.41 7.32
C ASP A 79 10.31 13.22 6.01
N THR A 80 9.19 13.36 5.28
CA THR A 80 9.13 14.16 4.04
C THR A 80 9.33 15.64 4.36
N ASN A 81 10.22 16.31 3.63
CA ASN A 81 10.45 17.75 3.76
C ASN A 81 10.10 18.48 2.46
N ILE A 82 9.48 19.65 2.58
CA ILE A 82 9.11 20.50 1.43
C ILE A 82 10.00 21.74 1.44
N PHE A 83 10.76 21.91 0.36
CA PHE A 83 11.63 23.06 0.14
C PHE A 83 11.04 23.96 -0.94
N LYS A 84 10.97 25.26 -0.66
CA LYS A 84 10.57 26.28 -1.64
C LYS A 84 11.80 27.11 -2.00
N VAL A 85 11.99 27.39 -3.28
CA VAL A 85 13.05 28.32 -3.76
C VAL A 85 12.77 29.76 -3.32
N ASP A 86 11.49 30.10 -3.19
CA ASP A 86 10.97 31.36 -2.66
C ASP A 86 9.77 31.03 -1.75
N SER A 87 9.81 31.52 -0.51
CA SER A 87 8.77 31.26 0.50
C SER A 87 7.40 31.78 0.10
N GLU A 88 7.35 32.81 -0.76
CA GLU A 88 6.12 33.45 -1.20
C GLU A 88 5.36 32.65 -2.25
N ILE A 89 6.01 31.67 -2.90
CA ILE A 89 5.37 30.81 -3.89
C ILE A 89 4.29 29.96 -3.20
N GLN A 90 3.05 30.20 -3.62
CA GLN A 90 1.88 29.44 -3.18
C GLN A 90 1.88 28.07 -3.84
N MET A 91 1.80 27.00 -3.05
CA MET A 91 1.78 25.62 -3.52
C MET A 91 0.71 24.83 -2.77
N PRO A 92 -0.58 25.16 -2.94
CA PRO A 92 -1.66 24.65 -2.09
C PRO A 92 -1.71 23.12 -2.02
N ALA A 93 -1.46 22.43 -3.14
CA ALA A 93 -1.41 20.96 -3.16
C ALA A 93 -0.26 20.37 -2.31
N LEU A 94 0.90 21.03 -2.28
CA LEU A 94 2.02 20.61 -1.42
C LEU A 94 1.76 20.96 0.04
N ASP A 95 1.08 22.08 0.30
CA ASP A 95 0.67 22.44 1.66
C ASP A 95 -0.36 21.44 2.22
N GLU A 96 -1.30 20.96 1.41
CA GLU A 96 -2.23 19.86 1.76
C GLU A 96 -1.48 18.53 2.00
N LEU A 97 -0.56 18.15 1.11
CA LEU A 97 0.27 16.97 1.30
C LEU A 97 1.06 17.06 2.61
N ARG A 98 1.63 18.22 2.94
CA ARG A 98 2.35 18.46 4.19
C ARG A 98 1.45 18.25 5.41
N GLN A 99 0.22 18.77 5.36
CA GLN A 99 -0.74 18.59 6.45
C GLN A 99 -1.09 17.12 6.65
N PHE A 100 -1.30 16.37 5.56
CA PHE A 100 -1.53 14.93 5.62
C PHE A 100 -0.33 14.21 6.24
N VAL A 101 0.87 14.45 5.73
CA VAL A 101 2.10 13.79 6.14
C VAL A 101 2.48 14.06 7.60
N TYR A 102 2.28 15.29 8.08
CA TYR A 102 2.64 15.68 9.45
C TYR A 102 1.50 15.53 10.44
N SER A 103 0.33 15.04 10.02
CA SER A 103 -0.78 14.82 10.94
C SER A 103 -0.35 13.81 12.01
N LYS A 104 -0.22 14.28 13.25
CA LYS A 104 0.04 13.40 14.39
C LYS A 104 -1.27 12.77 14.81
N TRP A 105 -1.26 11.45 14.98
CA TRP A 105 -2.36 10.76 15.64
C TRP A 105 -2.42 11.20 17.11
N THR A 106 -3.54 11.75 17.53
CA THR A 106 -3.91 11.80 18.95
C THR A 106 -4.77 10.58 19.23
N ALA A 107 -4.25 9.71 20.10
CA ALA A 107 -4.94 8.55 20.63
C ALA A 107 -6.25 8.91 21.35
#